data_AF-A0A2I0KC59-F1
#
_entry.id   AF-A0A2I0KC59-F1
#
_cell.length_a   1.000
_cell.length_b   1.000
_cell.length_c   1.000
_cell.angle_alpha   90.00
_cell.angle_beta   90.00
_cell.angle_gamma   90.00
#
_symmetry.space_group_name_H-M   'P 1'
#
loop_
_entity.id
_entity.type
_entity.pdbx_description
1 polymer ?
#
loop_
_entity_poly.entity_id
_entity_poly.type
_entity_poly.pdbx_seq_one_letter_code
_entity_poly.pdbx_strand_id
1 'polypeptide(L)' 'MEREMRRRRWLLWLTMAMAVAGSSGAVRGAEVTYDGRSLIIDRQRKILFSGSIHYPRSTPQ' A
#
# COMPACT_ATOMS: atom_id res chain seq x y z
N MET A 1 -5.58 -37.26 -26.24
CA MET A 1 -4.45 -36.43 -25.76
C MET A 1 -4.78 -34.92 -25.78
N GLU A 2 -5.44 -34.39 -26.81
CA GLU A 2 -5.73 -32.94 -26.95
C GLU A 2 -6.70 -32.35 -25.91
N ARG A 3 -7.68 -33.14 -25.43
CA ARG A 3 -8.65 -32.68 -24.41
C ARG A 3 -7.98 -32.36 -23.07
N GLU A 4 -6.91 -33.08 -22.74
CA GLU A 4 -6.10 -32.86 -21.53
C GLU A 4 -5.29 -31.56 -21.64
N MET A 5 -4.68 -31.31 -22.81
CA MET A 5 -3.92 -30.09 -23.09
C MET A 5 -4.81 -28.84 -23.07
N ARG A 6 -6.04 -28.94 -23.57
CA ARG A 6 -7.04 -27.88 -23.46
C ARG A 6 -7.40 -27.64 -21.99
N ARG A 7 -7.69 -28.68 -21.19
CA ARG A 7 -8.01 -28.52 -19.75
C ARG A 7 -6.86 -27.87 -18.98
N ARG A 8 -5.61 -28.26 -19.24
CA ARG A 8 -4.42 -27.67 -18.62
C ARG A 8 -4.25 -26.20 -18.98
N ARG A 9 -4.44 -25.82 -20.25
CA ARG A 9 -4.43 -24.41 -20.68
C ARG A 9 -5.52 -23.60 -20.00
N TRP A 10 -6.73 -24.13 -19.90
CA TRP A 10 -7.84 -23.46 -19.21
C TRP A 10 -7.55 -23.27 -17.72
N LEU A 11 -6.97 -24.27 -17.05
CA LEU A 11 -6.54 -24.16 -15.66
C LEU A 11 -5.44 -23.10 -15.49
N LEU A 12 -4.44 -23.06 -16.38
CA LEU A 12 -3.39 -22.04 -16.36
C LEU A 12 -3.96 -20.62 -16.52
N TRP A 13 -4.90 -20.42 -17.44
CA TRP A 13 -5.57 -19.13 -17.63
C TRP A 13 -6.39 -18.73 -16.39
N LEU A 14 -7.08 -19.68 -15.77
CA LEU A 14 -7.85 -19.43 -14.56
C LEU A 14 -6.95 -19.06 -13.37
N THR A 15 -5.83 -19.76 -13.20
CA THR A 15 -4.83 -19.42 -12.16
C THR A 15 -4.19 -18.06 -12.39
N MET A 16 -3.92 -17.69 -13.64
CA MET A 16 -3.35 -16.38 -13.97
C MET A 16 -4.35 -15.24 -13.72
N ALA A 17 -5.63 -15.43 -14.08
CA ALA A 17 -6.68 -14.46 -13.81
C ALA A 17 -6.90 -14.23 -12.30
N MET A 18 -6.89 -15.30 -11.51
CA MET A 18 -6.95 -15.25 -10.04
C MET A 18 -5.78 -14.47 -9.43
N ALA A 19 -4.56 -14.67 -9.93
CA ALA A 19 -3.38 -13.98 -9.43
C ALA A 19 -3.42 -12.46 -9.69
N VAL A 20 -3.95 -12.04 -10.85
CA VAL A 20 -4.10 -10.62 -11.21
C VAL A 20 -5.26 -9.95 -10.45
N ALA A 21 -6.36 -10.68 -10.20
CA ALA A 21 -7.49 -10.14 -9.44
C ALA A 21 -7.16 -9.89 -7.95
N GLY A 22 -6.18 -10.60 -7.39
CA GLY A 22 -5.76 -10.46 -6.00
C GLY A 22 -4.87 -9.24 -5.71
N SER A 23 -4.26 -8.62 -6.73
CA SER A 23 -3.36 -7.47 -6.56
C SER A 23 -4.10 -6.13 -6.63
N SER A 24 -5.02 -5.90 -5.68
CA SER A 24 -5.54 -4.55 -5.45
C SER A 24 -4.56 -3.80 -4.54
N GLY A 25 -3.61 -3.09 -5.15
CA GLY A 25 -2.69 -2.20 -4.43
C GLY A 25 -3.45 -0.99 -3.87
N ALA A 26 -4.16 -1.16 -2.76
CA ALA A 26 -4.84 -0.06 -2.09
C ALA A 26 -3.78 0.91 -1.54
N VAL A 27 -3.68 2.10 -2.12
CA VAL A 27 -2.92 3.20 -1.54
C VAL A 27 -3.66 3.64 -0.28
N ARG A 28 -3.16 3.24 0.89
CA ARG A 28 -3.68 3.69 2.17
C ARG A 28 -2.88 4.89 2.63
N GLY A 29 -3.53 6.04 2.79
CA GLY A 29 -2.97 7.15 3.55
C GLY A 29 -2.84 6.78 5.02
N ALA A 30 -1.89 7.39 5.73
CA ALA A 30 -1.79 7.23 7.18
C ALA A 30 -3.05 7.81 7.85
N GLU A 31 -3.62 7.08 8.80
CA GLU A 31 -4.74 7.59 9.59
C GLU A 31 -4.17 8.50 10.68
N VAL A 32 -4.51 9.79 10.64
CA VAL A 32 -4.01 10.80 11.58
C VAL A 32 -5.18 11.44 12.32
N THR A 33 -5.18 11.29 13.65
CA THR A 33 -6.12 11.95 14.56
C THR A 33 -5.38 12.47 15.78
N TYR A 34 -6.08 13.04 16.76
CA TYR A 34 -5.49 13.52 17.99
C TYR A 34 -6.48 13.41 19.15
N ASP A 35 -5.94 13.47 20.35
CA ASP A 35 -6.71 13.74 21.56
C ASP A 35 -5.97 14.77 22.42
N GLY A 36 -6.39 14.94 23.68
CA GLY A 36 -5.77 15.91 24.60
C GLY A 36 -4.32 15.63 24.99
N ARG A 37 -3.72 14.50 24.58
CA ARG A 37 -2.35 14.12 24.96
C ARG A 37 -1.37 14.05 23.79
N SER A 38 -1.80 13.55 22.63
CA SER A 38 -0.87 13.28 21.52
C SER A 38 -1.56 13.13 20.17
N LEU A 39 -0.78 13.26 19.09
CA LEU A 39 -1.19 12.75 17.78
C LEU A 39 -1.26 11.21 17.80
N ILE A 40 -2.30 10.69 17.16
CA ILE A 40 -2.54 9.26 16.95
C ILE A 40 -2.32 9.00 15.46
N ILE A 41 -1.25 8.29 15.13
CA ILE A 41 -0.88 7.92 13.76
C ILE A 41 -0.94 6.41 13.66
N ASP A 42 -1.72 5.90 12.71
CA ASP A 42 -1.97 4.47 12.50
C ASP A 42 -2.44 3.76 13.79
N ARG A 43 -3.41 4.38 14.47
CA ARG A 43 -3.99 3.92 15.76
C ARG A 43 -3.03 3.90 16.94
N GLN A 44 -1.83 4.48 16.82
CA GLN A 44 -0.86 4.56 17.91
C GLN A 44 -0.55 6.01 18.30
N ARG A 45 -0.51 6.27 19.60
CA ARG A 45 -0.03 7.54 20.14
C ARG A 45 1.45 7.70 19.87
N LYS A 46 1.86 8.84 19.30
CA LYS A 46 3.27 9.15 19.03
C LYS A 46 3.64 10.49 19.66
N ILE A 47 4.84 10.54 20.24
CA ILE A 47 5.52 11.79 20.57
C ILE A 47 6.39 12.13 19.37
N LEU A 48 6.13 13.27 18.73
CA LEU A 48 6.87 13.69 17.54
C LEU A 48 8.02 14.61 17.93
N PHE A 49 9.23 14.24 17.53
CA PHE A 49 10.35 15.16 17.48
C PHE A 49 10.38 15.76 16.07
N SER A 50 10.20 17.09 15.98
CA SER A 50 10.14 17.80 14.71
C SER A 50 11.25 18.85 14.61
N GLY A 51 11.77 19.05 13.41
CA GLY A 51 12.73 20.10 13.09
C GLY A 51 12.15 21.04 12.03
N SER A 52 12.51 22.31 12.08
CA SER A 52 12.09 23.29 11.09
C SER A 52 13.05 23.30 9.89
N ILE A 53 12.50 23.14 8.69
CA ILE A 53 13.21 23.39 7.43
C ILE A 53 12.45 24.49 6.68
N HIS A 54 13.13 25.58 6.37
CA HIS A 54 12.57 26.65 5.55
C HIS A 54 13.02 26.44 4.11
N TYR A 55 12.16 25.80 3.33
CA TYR A 55 12.43 25.37 1.95
C TYR A 55 13.06 26.44 1.05
N PRO A 56 12.64 27.72 1.09
CA PRO A 56 13.27 28.78 0.29
C PRO A 56 14.75 29.05 0.61
N ARG A 57 15.24 28.63 1.78
CA ARG A 57 16.65 28.75 2.20
C ARG A 57 17.47 27.52 1.87
N SER A 58 16.88 26.50 1.25
CA SER A 58 17.55 25.27 0.84
C SER A 58 17.51 25.14 -0.66
N THR A 59 18.54 24.54 -1.23
CA THR A 59 18.61 24.26 -2.65
C THR A 59 18.11 22.82 -2.88
N PRO A 60 17.31 22.54 -3.92
CA PRO A 60 16.64 21.24 -4.11
C PRO A 60 17.54 20.09 -4.60
N GLN A 61 18.86 20.32 -4.74
CA GLN A 61 19.86 19.40 -5.30
C GLN A 61 19.93 18.05 -4.57
#